data_AF-A0A8C2JEI5-F1
#
_entry.id   AF-A0A8C2JEI5-F1
#
_cell.length_a   1.000
_cell.length_b   1.000
_cell.length_c   1.000
_cell.angle_alpha   90.00
_cell.angle_beta   90.00
_cell.angle_gamma   90.00
#
_symmetry.space_group_name_H-M   'P 1'
#
loop_
_entity.id
_entity.type
_entity.pdbx_description
1 polymer ?
#
loop_
_entity_poly.entity_id
_entity_poly.type
_entity_poly.pdbx_seq_one_letter_code
_entity_poly.pdbx_strand_id
1 'polypeptide(L)'
;MSCLVEGLVGVGVQQKLIANVARSHMSARRLIQLCRRDQAEWITFQHLCFLKRQYVKSSSVLCQRARPKQEHVASVLDDRDDSVVRQVQQIPALKPEPGTVGPPCDPTEPEAARAARLEARQWKELKVEYSDLPGIYARLSKLKLTALVVTTAAAGYAMAPVPFDPVTFLMASVGTCLSSCTANSINQYFEVPFDSNMNRTKNRPLVRGQISPLHAVSFALACGIPGVTLLTLGVNPLTGFLGALNIFLYTCCYTPLKRLSITNTWVGAVVGAIPPVMGWTAATGSLDPGALLLGGFLFSWQFPHFNALSWNLREDYSRGGYRMMSVTHPGLCKRVALRHSVGLIGLSALGPVLDVTTWTFPLVSLPINLYISYLAFRFYRYGDRQNARKLFFCSLWHLPMLLLLALTCKKSRVPQDEAPVAPSTPSTAL
;
A
#
# COMPACT_ATOMS: atom_id res chain seq x y z
N MET A 1 -18.20 -37.97 -53.30
CA MET A 1 -17.36 -36.77 -53.47
C MET A 1 -16.61 -36.53 -52.18
N SER A 2 -15.52 -37.27 -52.01
CA SER A 2 -14.53 -37.13 -50.94
C SER A 2 -13.18 -36.92 -51.64
N CYS A 3 -12.29 -36.14 -51.03
CA CYS A 3 -10.97 -35.66 -51.50
C CYS A 3 -10.99 -34.28 -52.17
N LEU A 4 -10.75 -33.21 -51.39
CA LEU A 4 -9.81 -32.10 -51.71
C LEU A 4 -9.80 -30.96 -50.65
N VAL A 5 -9.36 -31.17 -49.40
CA VAL A 5 -8.86 -30.03 -48.55
C VAL A 5 -7.85 -30.43 -47.44
N GLU A 6 -6.95 -31.41 -47.62
CA GLU A 6 -5.92 -31.73 -46.59
C GLU A 6 -4.47 -31.47 -47.01
N GLY A 7 -4.23 -30.66 -48.04
CA GLY A 7 -2.88 -30.53 -48.64
C GLY A 7 -2.04 -29.30 -48.31
N LEU A 8 -2.59 -28.21 -47.72
CA LEU A 8 -1.90 -26.90 -47.81
C LEU A 8 -1.70 -26.12 -46.51
N VAL A 9 -2.10 -26.63 -45.35
CA VAL A 9 -1.85 -25.96 -44.06
C VAL A 9 -0.69 -26.60 -43.26
N GLY A 10 -0.32 -27.85 -43.58
CA GLY A 10 0.69 -28.61 -42.82
C GLY A 10 2.16 -28.25 -43.10
N VAL A 11 2.49 -27.71 -44.27
CA VAL A 11 3.89 -27.49 -44.67
C VAL A 11 4.47 -26.17 -44.13
N GLY A 12 3.64 -25.12 -44.04
CA GLY A 12 4.08 -23.80 -43.55
C GLY A 12 4.34 -23.72 -42.04
N VAL A 13 3.74 -24.63 -41.26
CA VAL A 13 3.93 -24.68 -39.80
C VAL A 13 5.18 -25.50 -39.43
N GLN A 14 5.49 -26.58 -40.17
CA GLN A 14 6.71 -27.35 -39.91
C GLN A 14 7.99 -26.59 -40.30
N GLN A 15 8.00 -25.78 -41.37
CA GLN A 15 9.17 -24.95 -41.69
C GLN A 15 9.43 -23.86 -40.65
N LYS A 16 8.37 -23.27 -40.04
CA LYS A 16 8.53 -22.31 -38.93
C LYS A 16 8.97 -22.98 -37.63
N LEU A 17 8.59 -24.23 -37.38
CA LEU A 17 9.08 -24.98 -36.22
C LEU A 17 10.57 -25.36 -36.38
N ILE A 18 10.98 -25.82 -37.56
CA ILE A 18 12.38 -26.22 -37.81
C ILE A 18 13.32 -24.99 -37.83
N ALA A 19 12.87 -23.84 -38.36
CA ALA A 19 13.63 -22.58 -38.26
C ALA A 19 13.77 -22.06 -36.80
N ASN A 20 12.88 -22.48 -35.90
CA ASN A 20 12.96 -22.16 -34.47
C ASN A 20 13.79 -23.16 -33.67
N VAL A 21 13.97 -24.40 -34.15
CA VAL A 21 14.90 -25.37 -33.52
C VAL A 21 16.35 -24.91 -33.69
N ALA A 22 16.70 -24.22 -34.78
CA ALA A 22 18.03 -23.60 -34.95
C ALA A 22 18.32 -22.46 -33.95
N ARG A 23 17.30 -21.95 -33.23
CA ARG A 23 17.46 -20.97 -32.14
C ARG A 23 17.73 -21.61 -30.76
N SER A 24 17.82 -22.94 -30.67
CA SER A 24 18.09 -23.68 -29.43
C SER A 24 19.52 -23.57 -28.90
N HIS A 25 20.46 -23.02 -29.70
CA HIS A 25 21.85 -22.76 -29.28
C HIS A 25 22.16 -21.29 -28.99
N MET A 26 21.15 -20.49 -28.64
CA MET A 26 21.37 -19.12 -28.17
C MET A 26 21.79 -19.13 -26.70
N SER A 27 23.05 -18.78 -26.42
CA SER A 27 23.52 -18.61 -25.03
C SER A 27 22.67 -17.55 -24.31
N ALA A 28 22.45 -17.76 -23.01
CA ALA A 28 21.62 -16.89 -22.16
C ALA A 28 21.94 -15.39 -22.32
N ARG A 29 23.17 -15.03 -22.72
CA ARG A 29 23.60 -13.64 -22.97
C ARG A 29 22.87 -12.97 -24.14
N ARG A 30 22.52 -13.69 -25.22
CA ARG A 30 21.78 -13.13 -26.37
C ARG A 30 20.29 -12.95 -26.07
N LEU A 31 19.71 -13.85 -25.28
CA LEU A 31 18.33 -13.71 -24.78
C LEU A 31 18.20 -12.48 -23.85
N ILE A 32 19.21 -12.26 -23.00
CA ILE A 32 19.31 -11.09 -22.12
C ILE A 32 19.42 -9.77 -22.92
N GLN A 33 20.08 -9.78 -24.08
CA GLN A 33 20.18 -8.58 -24.93
C GLN A 33 18.88 -8.26 -25.67
N LEU A 34 18.11 -9.27 -26.09
CA LEU A 34 16.82 -9.07 -26.77
C LEU A 34 15.73 -8.56 -25.82
N CYS A 35 15.63 -9.10 -24.60
CA CYS A 35 14.67 -8.62 -23.60
C CYS A 35 15.01 -7.25 -23.00
N ARG A 36 16.24 -6.74 -23.17
CA ARG A 36 16.62 -5.38 -22.73
C ARG A 36 16.01 -4.29 -23.61
N ARG A 37 15.45 -4.65 -24.76
CA ARG A 37 14.94 -3.71 -25.77
C ARG A 37 13.43 -3.42 -25.62
N ASP A 38 12.72 -4.21 -24.82
CA ASP A 38 11.28 -4.07 -24.61
C ASP A 38 10.97 -3.64 -23.16
N GLN A 39 10.42 -2.44 -22.99
CA GLN A 39 10.29 -1.78 -21.69
C GLN A 39 9.13 -2.35 -20.84
N ALA A 40 8.19 -3.06 -21.47
CA ALA A 40 7.04 -3.68 -20.83
C ALA A 40 7.37 -5.00 -20.10
N GLU A 41 8.35 -5.77 -20.59
CA GLU A 41 8.76 -7.08 -20.06
C GLU A 41 9.84 -6.98 -18.97
N TRP A 42 10.44 -5.79 -18.77
CA TRP A 42 11.54 -5.57 -17.83
C TRP A 42 11.16 -5.86 -16.38
N ILE A 43 9.91 -5.57 -15.99
CA ILE A 43 9.41 -5.78 -14.63
C ILE A 43 9.24 -7.29 -14.38
N THR A 44 8.59 -8.02 -15.29
CA THR A 44 8.36 -9.46 -15.18
C THR A 44 9.69 -10.23 -15.13
N PHE A 45 10.67 -9.84 -15.94
CA PHE A 45 12.00 -10.46 -15.97
C PHE A 45 12.81 -10.18 -14.69
N GLN A 46 12.72 -8.97 -14.12
CA GLN A 46 13.40 -8.63 -12.86
C GLN A 46 12.81 -9.43 -11.67
N HIS A 47 11.50 -9.68 -11.67
CA HIS A 47 10.81 -10.46 -10.64
C HIS A 47 11.08 -11.98 -10.76
N LEU A 48 11.07 -12.54 -11.97
CA LEU A 48 11.42 -13.95 -12.20
C LEU A 48 12.91 -14.24 -11.95
N CYS A 49 13.81 -13.34 -12.38
CA CYS A 49 15.23 -13.47 -12.07
C CYS A 49 15.54 -13.24 -10.58
N PHE A 50 14.74 -12.44 -9.86
CA PHE A 50 14.87 -12.27 -8.41
C PHE A 50 14.59 -13.58 -7.66
N LEU A 51 13.51 -14.30 -8.02
CA LEU A 51 13.19 -15.62 -7.47
C LEU A 51 14.32 -16.63 -7.69
N LYS A 52 14.86 -16.71 -8.92
CA LYS A 52 15.96 -17.63 -9.27
C LYS A 52 17.30 -17.25 -8.60
N ARG A 53 17.51 -15.97 -8.25
CA ARG A 53 18.72 -15.50 -7.57
C ARG A 53 18.70 -15.70 -6.05
N GLN A 54 17.52 -15.93 -5.45
CA GLN A 54 17.40 -16.12 -4.01
C GLN A 54 17.55 -17.57 -3.55
N TYR A 55 17.24 -18.56 -4.38
CA TYR A 55 17.24 -19.97 -3.98
C TYR A 55 18.06 -20.83 -4.95
N VAL A 56 19.04 -21.56 -4.40
CA VAL A 56 19.73 -22.68 -5.07
C VAL A 56 19.55 -23.91 -4.18
N LYS A 57 19.02 -25.00 -4.75
CA LYS A 57 18.96 -26.30 -4.07
C LYS A 57 20.39 -26.84 -3.95
N SER A 58 20.92 -26.93 -2.74
CA SER A 58 22.10 -27.74 -2.44
C SER A 58 21.72 -28.64 -1.27
N SER A 59 21.68 -29.96 -1.52
CA SER A 59 21.43 -31.05 -0.54
C SER A 59 20.31 -30.81 0.48
N SER A 60 19.11 -31.35 0.23
CA SER A 60 17.93 -31.45 1.14
C SER A 60 17.46 -30.21 1.94
N VAL A 61 18.16 -29.08 1.88
CA VAL A 61 17.92 -27.85 2.66
C VAL A 61 17.86 -26.65 1.71
N LEU A 62 16.87 -25.79 1.90
CA LEU A 62 16.68 -24.56 1.11
C LEU A 62 17.57 -23.43 1.65
N CYS A 63 18.74 -23.23 1.04
CA CYS A 63 19.62 -22.11 1.38
C CYS A 63 19.24 -20.83 0.62
N GLN A 64 19.07 -19.71 1.33
CA GLN A 64 18.71 -18.42 0.76
C GLN A 64 19.90 -17.46 0.66
N ARG A 65 19.99 -16.68 -0.42
CA ARG A 65 21.00 -15.62 -0.57
C ARG A 65 20.64 -14.40 0.28
N ALA A 66 21.22 -14.26 1.46
CA ALA A 66 21.30 -12.98 2.15
C ALA A 66 22.51 -12.20 1.58
N ARG A 67 22.30 -11.00 1.04
CA ARG A 67 23.40 -10.03 0.85
C ARG A 67 23.49 -9.19 2.12
N PRO A 68 24.56 -9.29 2.92
CA PRO A 68 24.83 -8.30 3.96
C PRO A 68 25.22 -6.96 3.31
N LYS A 69 24.87 -5.87 3.98
CA LYS A 69 25.20 -4.50 3.57
C LYS A 69 26.64 -4.18 3.98
N GLN A 70 27.39 -3.50 3.09
CA GLN A 70 28.64 -2.83 3.44
C GLN A 70 28.38 -1.80 4.54
N GLU A 71 29.14 -1.86 5.63
CA GLU A 71 29.23 -0.73 6.55
C GLU A 71 29.79 0.47 5.79
N HIS A 72 29.09 1.59 5.86
CA HIS A 72 29.64 2.85 5.36
C HIS A 72 30.74 3.28 6.32
N VAL A 73 31.97 3.37 5.82
CA VAL A 73 33.00 4.20 6.42
C VAL A 73 32.41 5.61 6.53
N ALA A 74 32.34 6.14 7.75
CA ALA A 74 31.95 7.51 7.99
C ALA A 74 32.98 8.43 7.31
N SER A 75 32.63 9.02 6.17
CA SER A 75 33.32 10.22 5.70
C SER A 75 32.80 11.37 6.56
N VAL A 76 33.64 11.86 7.48
CA VAL A 76 33.44 13.14 8.16
C VAL A 76 33.31 14.19 7.07
N LEU A 77 32.10 14.69 6.85
CA LEU A 77 31.85 15.92 6.11
C LEU A 77 31.46 16.96 7.14
N ASP A 78 32.35 17.94 7.28
CA ASP A 78 32.23 19.10 8.13
C ASP A 78 31.03 19.94 7.69
N ASP A 79 30.07 20.12 8.59
CA ASP A 79 28.88 20.97 8.42
C ASP A 79 29.31 22.45 8.60
N ARG A 80 29.88 23.05 7.56
CA ARG A 80 30.03 24.51 7.43
C ARG A 80 29.95 24.95 5.97
N ASP A 81 28.74 25.23 5.49
CA ASP A 81 28.39 26.53 4.89
C ASP A 81 27.01 26.47 4.21
N ASP A 82 26.04 27.09 4.90
CA ASP A 82 24.71 27.42 4.40
C ASP A 82 24.78 28.71 3.57
N SER A 83 25.32 28.69 2.35
CA SER A 83 25.16 29.81 1.40
C SER A 83 25.66 29.56 -0.03
N VAL A 84 25.04 28.66 -0.81
CA VAL A 84 25.00 28.83 -2.28
C VAL A 84 23.69 28.27 -2.84
N VAL A 85 22.80 29.19 -3.19
CA VAL A 85 21.57 28.94 -3.96
C VAL A 85 21.88 29.08 -5.46
N ARG A 86 21.20 28.25 -6.28
CA ARG A 86 21.01 28.33 -7.76
C ARG A 86 22.21 27.93 -8.65
N GLN A 87 22.14 26.70 -9.17
CA GLN A 87 22.03 26.41 -10.61
C GLN A 87 21.81 24.90 -10.82
N VAL A 88 20.64 24.51 -11.31
CA VAL A 88 20.44 23.17 -11.87
C VAL A 88 20.98 23.20 -13.29
N GLN A 89 22.23 22.79 -13.46
CA GLN A 89 22.80 22.59 -14.79
C GLN A 89 22.45 21.16 -15.23
N GLN A 90 21.77 21.03 -16.37
CA GLN A 90 21.51 19.74 -17.00
C GLN A 90 22.86 19.07 -17.29
N ILE A 91 23.06 17.89 -16.71
CA ILE A 91 24.21 17.03 -17.05
C ILE A 91 24.01 16.58 -18.50
N PRO A 92 24.93 16.88 -19.43
CA PRO A 92 24.80 16.41 -20.81
C PRO A 92 24.82 14.88 -20.84
N ALA A 93 23.98 14.29 -21.68
CA ALA A 93 24.03 12.86 -21.95
C ALA A 93 25.38 12.52 -22.59
N LEU A 94 26.23 11.80 -21.85
CA LEU A 94 27.47 11.23 -22.39
C LEU A 94 27.13 10.37 -23.61
N LYS A 95 27.57 10.80 -24.80
CA LYS A 95 27.59 9.92 -25.97
C LYS A 95 28.52 8.74 -25.66
N PRO A 96 28.14 7.50 -26.02
CA PRO A 96 29.00 6.35 -25.81
C PRO A 96 30.19 6.44 -26.77
N GLU A 97 31.36 6.80 -26.25
CA GLU A 97 32.64 6.61 -26.93
C GLU A 97 32.84 5.10 -27.20
N PRO A 98 33.08 4.68 -28.45
CA PRO A 98 33.39 3.30 -28.76
C PRO A 98 34.85 3.02 -28.38
N GLY A 99 35.08 2.34 -27.25
CA GLY A 99 36.38 1.71 -26.99
C GLY A 99 37.03 1.87 -25.63
N THR A 100 36.32 2.29 -24.58
CA THR A 100 36.89 2.24 -23.22
C THR A 100 36.63 0.87 -22.58
N VAL A 101 37.64 0.01 -22.68
CA VAL A 101 37.84 -1.10 -21.76
C VAL A 101 37.63 -0.56 -20.34
N GLY A 102 36.76 -1.21 -19.56
CA GLY A 102 36.48 -0.79 -18.18
C GLY A 102 37.79 -0.61 -17.40
N PRO A 103 37.81 0.27 -16.38
CA PRO A 103 39.06 0.58 -15.68
C PRO A 103 39.73 -0.72 -15.25
N PRO A 104 41.05 -0.87 -15.47
CA PRO A 104 41.76 -2.02 -14.94
C PRO A 104 41.50 -2.04 -13.44
N CYS A 105 41.26 -3.24 -12.88
CA CYS A 105 41.15 -3.43 -11.44
C CYS A 105 42.31 -2.68 -10.77
N ASP A 106 41.96 -1.64 -10.02
CA ASP A 106 42.93 -0.87 -9.26
C ASP A 106 43.62 -1.84 -8.29
N PRO A 107 44.95 -2.07 -8.39
CA PRO A 107 45.64 -3.08 -7.58
C PRO A 107 45.68 -2.71 -6.08
N THR A 108 45.29 -1.49 -5.74
CA THR A 108 45.30 -0.89 -4.40
C THR A 108 43.92 -0.87 -3.73
N GLU A 109 43.04 -1.81 -4.04
CA GLU A 109 41.90 -2.07 -3.15
C GLU A 109 42.46 -2.72 -1.86
N PRO A 110 42.31 -2.12 -0.67
CA PRO A 110 42.88 -2.67 0.55
C PRO A 110 42.46 -4.13 0.71
N GLU A 111 43.37 -5.05 1.05
CA GLU A 111 43.03 -6.47 1.22
C GLU A 111 41.84 -6.66 2.17
N ALA A 112 41.71 -5.80 3.17
CA ALA A 112 40.55 -5.74 4.07
C ALA A 112 39.22 -5.45 3.34
N ALA A 113 39.20 -4.55 2.35
CA ALA A 113 38.02 -4.25 1.56
C ALA A 113 37.65 -5.39 0.59
N ARG A 114 38.67 -6.08 0.05
CA ARG A 114 38.48 -7.28 -0.78
C ARG A 114 37.99 -8.48 0.04
N ALA A 115 38.56 -8.70 1.22
CA ALA A 115 38.14 -9.71 2.18
C ALA A 115 36.72 -9.44 2.68
N ALA A 116 36.40 -8.21 3.09
CA ALA A 116 35.04 -7.81 3.47
C ALA A 116 34.02 -8.00 2.33
N ARG A 117 34.41 -7.75 1.07
CA ARG A 117 33.57 -8.05 -0.11
C ARG A 117 33.35 -9.54 -0.33
N LEU A 118 34.36 -10.37 -0.05
CA LEU A 118 34.30 -11.83 -0.19
C LEU A 118 33.48 -12.45 0.96
N GLU A 119 33.66 -11.97 2.20
CA GLU A 119 32.81 -12.30 3.35
C GLU A 119 31.36 -11.83 3.17
N ALA A 120 31.13 -10.64 2.61
CA ALA A 120 29.79 -10.18 2.23
C ALA A 120 29.17 -11.02 1.09
N ARG A 121 29.97 -11.80 0.36
CA ARG A 121 29.49 -12.80 -0.62
C ARG A 121 29.34 -14.20 -0.03
N GLN A 122 29.76 -14.45 1.20
CA GLN A 122 29.52 -15.71 1.89
C GLN A 122 28.05 -15.86 2.28
N TRP A 123 27.54 -17.07 2.07
CA TRP A 123 26.17 -17.44 2.37
C TRP A 123 26.05 -17.69 3.87
N LYS A 124 25.37 -16.79 4.58
CA LYS A 124 25.06 -16.98 5.99
C LYS A 124 23.78 -17.79 6.11
N GLU A 125 23.82 -18.85 6.91
CA GLU A 125 22.65 -19.63 7.24
C GLU A 125 21.64 -18.73 7.98
N LEU A 126 20.38 -18.75 7.52
CA LEU A 126 19.31 -18.01 8.15
C LEU A 126 18.80 -18.81 9.36
N LYS A 127 19.42 -18.63 10.52
CA LYS A 127 18.91 -19.19 11.78
C LYS A 127 17.74 -18.34 12.27
N VAL A 128 16.53 -18.87 12.16
CA VAL A 128 15.32 -18.24 12.70
C VAL A 128 15.12 -18.79 14.10
N GLU A 129 15.32 -17.95 15.12
CA GLU A 129 14.99 -18.30 16.50
C GLU A 129 13.48 -18.21 16.73
N TYR A 130 12.89 -19.26 17.31
CA TYR A 130 11.45 -19.33 17.54
C TYR A 130 10.93 -18.28 18.52
N SER A 131 11.77 -17.86 19.48
CA SER A 131 11.49 -16.80 20.45
C SER A 131 11.24 -15.43 19.80
N ASP A 132 11.90 -15.15 18.66
CA ASP A 132 11.82 -13.87 17.96
C ASP A 132 10.64 -13.77 16.97
N LEU A 133 10.01 -14.92 16.64
CA LEU A 133 8.95 -15.00 15.64
C LEU A 133 7.77 -14.06 15.90
N PRO A 134 7.21 -13.95 17.13
CA PRO A 134 6.09 -13.04 17.38
C PRO A 134 6.44 -11.57 17.06
N GLY A 135 7.64 -11.13 17.44
CA GLY A 135 8.13 -9.79 17.14
C GLY A 135 8.40 -9.57 15.65
N ILE A 136 8.85 -10.61 14.94
CA ILE A 136 9.01 -10.58 13.48
C ILE A 136 7.65 -10.48 12.80
N TYR A 137 6.67 -11.30 13.18
CA TYR A 137 5.32 -11.25 12.61
C TYR A 137 4.61 -9.93 12.89
N ALA A 138 4.73 -9.37 14.10
CA ALA A 138 4.16 -8.05 14.42
C ALA A 138 4.74 -6.93 13.54
N ARG A 139 6.04 -7.00 13.20
CA ARG A 139 6.69 -6.07 12.26
C ARG A 139 6.32 -6.35 10.81
N LEU A 140 6.14 -7.61 10.44
CA LEU A 140 5.75 -8.03 9.08
C LEU A 140 4.31 -7.59 8.77
N SER A 141 3.39 -7.82 9.70
CA SER A 141 1.98 -7.42 9.60
C SER A 141 1.76 -5.92 9.79
N LYS A 142 2.76 -5.18 10.28
CA LYS A 142 2.65 -3.76 10.69
C LYS A 142 1.50 -3.56 11.68
N LEU A 143 1.55 -4.26 12.81
CA LEU A 143 0.44 -4.36 13.78
C LEU A 143 -0.21 -3.02 14.16
N LYS A 144 0.57 -1.94 14.35
CA LYS A 144 0.02 -0.60 14.63
C LYS A 144 -0.85 -0.05 13.50
N LEU A 145 -0.45 -0.28 12.25
CA LEU A 145 -1.23 0.12 11.07
C LEU A 145 -2.45 -0.79 10.91
N THR A 146 -2.30 -2.10 11.12
CA THR A 146 -3.41 -3.05 11.10
C THR A 146 -4.46 -2.71 12.16
N ALA A 147 -4.04 -2.36 13.38
CA ALA A 147 -4.93 -1.92 14.44
C ALA A 147 -5.75 -0.70 14.01
N LEU A 148 -5.11 0.31 13.40
CA LEU A 148 -5.82 1.48 12.87
C LEU A 148 -6.86 1.07 11.80
N VAL A 149 -6.51 0.18 10.88
CA VAL A 149 -7.43 -0.34 9.86
C VAL A 149 -8.64 -1.03 10.50
N VAL A 150 -8.41 -1.89 11.48
CA VAL A 150 -9.47 -2.59 12.22
C VAL A 150 -10.33 -1.58 12.99
N THR A 151 -9.75 -0.57 13.64
CA THR A 151 -10.52 0.48 14.33
C THR A 151 -11.40 1.26 13.36
N THR A 152 -10.92 1.57 12.16
CA THR A 152 -11.74 2.28 11.16
C THR A 152 -12.86 1.42 10.59
N ALA A 153 -12.63 0.10 10.43
CA ALA A 153 -13.70 -0.84 10.09
C ALA A 153 -14.71 -0.98 11.23
N ALA A 154 -14.24 -1.07 12.48
CA ALA A 154 -15.09 -1.10 13.67
C ALA A 154 -15.97 0.16 13.79
N ALA A 155 -15.43 1.35 13.49
CA ALA A 155 -16.20 2.58 13.41
C ALA A 155 -17.28 2.50 12.30
N GLY A 156 -16.92 1.92 11.14
CA GLY A 156 -17.87 1.60 10.06
C GLY A 156 -19.05 0.75 10.52
N TYR A 157 -18.74 -0.34 11.23
CA TYR A 157 -19.74 -1.25 11.79
C TYR A 157 -20.63 -0.56 12.83
N ALA A 158 -20.03 0.18 13.76
CA ALA A 158 -20.75 0.88 14.82
C ALA A 158 -21.66 2.00 14.30
N MET A 159 -21.32 2.61 13.16
CA MET A 159 -22.15 3.64 12.51
C MET A 159 -23.35 3.09 11.74
N ALA A 160 -23.37 1.80 11.41
CA ALA A 160 -24.46 1.20 10.65
C ALA A 160 -25.82 1.30 11.38
N PRO A 161 -26.94 1.53 10.66
CA PRO A 161 -28.26 1.76 11.23
C PRO A 161 -29.00 0.45 11.58
N VAL A 162 -28.27 -0.51 12.15
CA VAL A 162 -28.78 -1.82 12.55
C VAL A 162 -28.39 -2.13 14.00
N PRO A 163 -29.10 -3.04 14.70
CA PRO A 163 -28.71 -3.50 16.02
C PRO A 163 -27.28 -4.03 16.02
N PHE A 164 -26.53 -3.71 17.07
CA PHE A 164 -25.14 -4.14 17.17
C PHE A 164 -25.09 -5.61 17.57
N ASP A 165 -24.56 -6.47 16.69
CA ASP A 165 -24.28 -7.87 17.01
C ASP A 165 -22.79 -8.07 17.36
N PRO A 166 -22.46 -8.40 18.62
CA PRO A 166 -21.07 -8.61 19.05
C PRO A 166 -20.35 -9.73 18.29
N VAL A 167 -21.07 -10.76 17.85
CA VAL A 167 -20.47 -11.93 17.18
C VAL A 167 -19.99 -11.53 15.79
N THR A 168 -20.89 -10.95 14.98
CA THR A 168 -20.54 -10.46 13.64
C THR A 168 -19.48 -9.36 13.71
N PHE A 169 -19.55 -8.46 14.70
CA PHE A 169 -18.51 -7.45 14.94
C PHE A 169 -17.12 -8.07 15.18
N LEU A 170 -17.05 -9.11 16.03
CA LEU A 170 -15.79 -9.79 16.32
C LEU A 170 -15.26 -10.53 15.08
N MET A 171 -16.11 -11.25 14.36
CA MET A 171 -15.73 -11.93 13.12
C MET A 171 -15.24 -10.95 12.05
N ALA A 172 -15.94 -9.82 11.87
CA ALA A 172 -15.54 -8.77 10.93
C ALA A 172 -14.20 -8.13 11.32
N SER A 173 -13.98 -7.89 12.61
CA SER A 173 -12.74 -7.31 13.14
C SER A 173 -11.55 -8.26 12.96
N VAL A 174 -11.71 -9.53 13.30
CA VAL A 174 -10.67 -10.57 13.13
C VAL A 174 -10.39 -10.80 11.65
N GLY A 175 -11.42 -10.94 10.81
CA GLY A 175 -11.27 -11.13 9.37
C GLY A 175 -10.57 -9.95 8.69
N THR A 176 -10.89 -8.72 9.09
CA THR A 176 -10.23 -7.50 8.62
C THR A 176 -8.77 -7.43 9.10
N CYS A 177 -8.50 -7.80 10.35
CA CYS A 177 -7.15 -7.87 10.90
C CYS A 177 -6.27 -8.83 10.09
N LEU A 178 -6.75 -10.05 9.87
CA LEU A 178 -6.06 -11.07 9.09
C LEU A 178 -5.82 -10.63 7.64
N SER A 179 -6.84 -10.06 6.99
CA SER A 179 -6.73 -9.52 5.62
C SER A 179 -5.67 -8.40 5.53
N SER A 180 -5.62 -7.52 6.54
CA SER A 180 -4.62 -6.44 6.62
C SER A 180 -3.21 -7.00 6.85
N CYS A 181 -3.06 -8.01 7.72
CA CYS A 181 -1.79 -8.73 7.92
C CYS A 181 -1.25 -9.31 6.61
N THR A 182 -2.12 -9.94 5.81
CA THR A 182 -1.78 -10.47 4.47
C THR A 182 -1.31 -9.38 3.54
N ALA A 183 -2.11 -8.31 3.38
CA ALA A 183 -1.79 -7.20 2.49
C ALA A 183 -0.45 -6.54 2.85
N ASN A 184 -0.19 -6.31 4.14
CA ASN A 184 1.07 -5.74 4.62
C ASN A 184 2.28 -6.66 4.41
N SER A 185 2.12 -7.96 4.63
CA SER A 185 3.18 -8.96 4.43
C SER A 185 3.58 -9.06 2.97
N ILE A 186 2.60 -9.13 2.05
CA ILE A 186 2.82 -9.16 0.61
C ILE A 186 3.43 -7.83 0.12
N ASN A 187 2.97 -6.69 0.62
CA ASN A 187 3.58 -5.40 0.28
C ASN A 187 5.07 -5.36 0.70
N GLN A 188 5.44 -5.85 1.89
CA GLN A 188 6.85 -5.89 2.29
C GLN A 188 7.68 -6.83 1.41
N TYR A 189 7.09 -7.94 0.95
CA TYR A 189 7.72 -8.84 0.00
C TYR A 189 8.04 -8.16 -1.34
N PHE A 190 7.10 -7.41 -1.91
CA PHE A 190 7.34 -6.69 -3.17
C PHE A 190 8.31 -5.50 -3.01
N GLU A 191 8.33 -4.86 -1.84
CA GLU A 191 9.13 -3.65 -1.61
C GLU A 191 10.58 -3.91 -1.17
N VAL A 192 10.99 -5.15 -0.90
CA VAL A 192 12.35 -5.50 -0.40
C VAL A 192 13.51 -4.75 -1.09
N PRO A 193 13.66 -4.75 -2.43
CA PRO A 193 14.81 -4.11 -3.07
C PRO A 193 14.79 -2.57 -2.99
N PHE A 194 13.62 -1.98 -2.73
CA PHE A 194 13.45 -0.53 -2.65
C PHE A 194 13.53 -0.04 -1.20
N ASP A 195 12.97 -0.82 -0.27
CA ASP A 195 13.00 -0.54 1.16
C ASP A 195 14.43 -0.53 1.69
N SER A 196 15.34 -1.30 1.10
CA SER A 196 16.77 -1.35 1.45
C SER A 196 17.52 -0.03 1.19
N ASN A 197 17.02 0.78 0.25
CA ASN A 197 17.62 2.06 -0.15
C ASN A 197 17.09 3.25 0.67
N MET A 198 16.13 3.03 1.56
CA MET A 198 15.46 4.06 2.35
C MET A 198 15.81 3.94 3.83
N ASN A 199 16.19 5.05 4.47
CA ASN A 199 16.61 5.05 5.88
C ASN A 199 15.53 4.57 6.84
N ARG A 200 14.27 4.92 6.56
CA ARG A 200 13.11 4.52 7.35
C ARG A 200 12.82 3.01 7.30
N THR A 201 13.14 2.34 6.20
CA THR A 201 12.63 0.99 5.89
C THR A 201 13.72 -0.06 5.74
N LYS A 202 15.00 0.34 5.72
CA LYS A 202 16.16 -0.56 5.68
C LYS A 202 16.18 -1.59 6.82
N ASN A 203 15.50 -1.30 7.93
CA ASN A 203 15.42 -2.16 9.11
C ASN A 203 14.22 -3.12 9.12
N ARG A 204 13.44 -3.20 8.03
CA ARG A 204 12.31 -4.14 7.92
C ARG A 204 12.80 -5.61 7.96
N PRO A 205 11.99 -6.56 8.50
CA PRO A 205 12.42 -7.94 8.68
C PRO A 205 12.91 -8.64 7.41
N LEU A 206 12.21 -8.44 6.28
CA LEU A 206 12.59 -9.04 4.99
C LEU A 206 13.85 -8.41 4.38
N VAL A 207 14.08 -7.12 4.63
CA VAL A 207 15.27 -6.41 4.13
C VAL A 207 16.52 -6.84 4.88
N ARG A 208 16.40 -7.00 6.21
CA ARG A 208 17.50 -7.47 7.06
C ARG A 208 17.77 -8.97 6.91
N GLY A 209 16.90 -9.71 6.21
CA GLY A 209 16.94 -11.16 6.16
C GLY A 209 16.78 -11.75 7.55
N GLN A 210 15.77 -11.32 8.31
CA GLN A 210 15.37 -11.97 9.57
C GLN A 210 14.41 -13.15 9.32
N ILE A 211 13.75 -13.15 8.17
CA ILE A 211 12.80 -14.18 7.76
C ILE A 211 12.92 -14.41 6.26
N SER A 212 12.66 -15.64 5.81
CA SER A 212 12.71 -15.94 4.38
C SER A 212 11.47 -15.38 3.66
N PRO A 213 11.60 -14.96 2.38
CA PRO A 213 10.49 -14.49 1.57
C PRO A 213 9.40 -15.55 1.40
N LEU A 214 9.78 -16.82 1.24
CA LEU A 214 8.83 -17.93 1.19
C LEU A 214 8.02 -17.99 2.50
N HIS A 215 8.68 -17.90 3.66
CA HIS A 215 7.99 -17.91 4.95
C HIS A 215 7.06 -16.70 5.12
N ALA A 216 7.48 -15.51 4.68
CA ALA A 216 6.62 -14.33 4.71
C ALA A 216 5.37 -14.47 3.81
N VAL A 217 5.51 -15.07 2.63
CA VAL A 217 4.38 -15.37 1.74
C VAL A 217 3.48 -16.46 2.34
N SER A 218 4.06 -17.52 2.92
CA SER A 218 3.30 -18.56 3.63
C SER A 218 2.51 -17.97 4.80
N PHE A 219 3.11 -17.08 5.60
CA PHE A 219 2.40 -16.34 6.65
C PHE A 219 1.26 -15.50 6.07
N ALA A 220 1.52 -14.78 4.97
CA ALA A 220 0.48 -13.98 4.32
C ALA A 220 -0.70 -14.84 3.84
N LEU A 221 -0.45 -16.01 3.26
CA LEU A 221 -1.49 -16.96 2.86
C LEU A 221 -2.23 -17.56 4.06
N ALA A 222 -1.49 -17.92 5.12
CA ALA A 222 -2.05 -18.44 6.36
C ALA A 222 -2.95 -17.42 7.09
N CYS A 223 -2.72 -16.12 6.94
CA CYS A 223 -3.65 -15.09 7.39
C CYS A 223 -4.77 -14.84 6.37
N GLY A 224 -4.44 -14.84 5.07
CA GLY A 224 -5.32 -14.33 4.03
C GLY A 224 -6.49 -15.24 3.73
N ILE A 225 -6.22 -16.55 3.63
CA ILE A 225 -7.26 -17.55 3.36
C ILE A 225 -8.27 -17.58 4.51
N PRO A 226 -7.88 -17.74 5.80
CA PRO A 226 -8.84 -17.69 6.90
C PRO A 226 -9.51 -16.33 7.04
N GLY A 227 -8.79 -15.23 6.82
CA GLY A 227 -9.34 -13.88 6.93
C GLY A 227 -10.48 -13.61 5.94
N VAL A 228 -10.27 -13.92 4.66
CA VAL A 228 -11.30 -13.75 3.62
C VAL A 228 -12.43 -14.75 3.79
N THR A 229 -12.13 -16.02 4.11
CA THR A 229 -13.16 -17.03 4.39
C THR A 229 -14.04 -16.64 5.57
N LEU A 230 -13.46 -16.13 6.66
CA LEU A 230 -14.20 -15.67 7.84
C LEU A 230 -15.12 -14.49 7.49
N LEU A 231 -14.65 -13.54 6.69
CA LEU A 231 -15.50 -12.43 6.22
C LEU A 231 -16.62 -12.91 5.29
N THR A 232 -16.36 -13.90 4.44
CA THR A 232 -17.31 -14.36 3.42
C THR A 232 -18.40 -15.24 4.01
N LEU A 233 -18.01 -16.23 4.82
CA LEU A 233 -18.91 -17.24 5.38
C LEU A 233 -19.42 -16.88 6.78
N GLY A 234 -18.60 -16.20 7.58
CA GLY A 234 -18.95 -15.82 8.96
C GLY A 234 -19.64 -14.46 9.08
N VAL A 235 -19.52 -13.59 8.08
CA VAL A 235 -20.13 -12.24 8.10
C VAL A 235 -21.10 -12.09 6.93
N ASN A 236 -20.60 -11.90 5.70
CA ASN A 236 -21.40 -11.98 4.48
C ASN A 236 -20.50 -11.97 3.21
N PRO A 237 -21.00 -12.50 2.08
CA PRO A 237 -20.23 -12.56 0.84
C PRO A 237 -19.76 -11.19 0.32
N LEU A 238 -20.55 -10.14 0.51
CA LEU A 238 -20.19 -8.78 0.07
C LEU A 238 -18.93 -8.27 0.79
N THR A 239 -18.88 -8.42 2.11
CA THR A 239 -17.73 -8.00 2.93
C THR A 239 -16.51 -8.86 2.64
N GLY A 240 -16.70 -10.16 2.41
CA GLY A 240 -15.65 -11.07 1.94
C GLY A 240 -15.05 -10.62 0.60
N PHE A 241 -15.91 -10.31 -0.37
CA PHE A 241 -15.50 -9.77 -1.66
C PHE A 241 -14.72 -8.45 -1.53
N LEU A 242 -15.22 -7.50 -0.72
CA LEU A 242 -14.51 -6.25 -0.46
C LEU A 242 -13.15 -6.48 0.21
N GLY A 243 -13.04 -7.43 1.13
CA GLY A 243 -11.78 -7.81 1.77
C GLY A 243 -10.77 -8.37 0.76
N ALA A 244 -11.20 -9.32 -0.08
CA ALA A 244 -10.36 -9.89 -1.13
C ALA A 244 -9.94 -8.83 -2.18
N LEU A 245 -10.89 -8.00 -2.60
CA LEU A 245 -10.65 -6.87 -3.51
C LEU A 245 -9.63 -5.90 -2.90
N ASN A 246 -9.74 -5.60 -1.59
CA ASN A 246 -8.82 -4.69 -0.93
C ASN A 246 -7.38 -5.23 -0.87
N ILE A 247 -7.22 -6.54 -0.59
CA ILE A 247 -5.91 -7.21 -0.66
C ILE A 247 -5.33 -7.09 -2.07
N PHE A 248 -6.14 -7.37 -3.09
CA PHE A 248 -5.73 -7.28 -4.49
C PHE A 248 -5.35 -5.85 -4.89
N LEU A 249 -6.20 -4.86 -4.59
CA LEU A 249 -5.94 -3.45 -4.88
C LEU A 249 -4.68 -2.94 -4.19
N TYR A 250 -4.43 -3.33 -2.93
CA TYR A 250 -3.24 -2.89 -2.21
C TYR A 250 -1.96 -3.50 -2.78
N THR A 251 -1.97 -4.82 -3.01
CA THR A 251 -0.77 -5.58 -3.37
C THR A 251 -0.46 -5.55 -4.86
N CYS A 252 -1.45 -5.76 -5.72
CA CYS A 252 -1.28 -5.88 -7.16
C CYS A 252 -1.43 -4.54 -7.90
N CYS A 253 -2.23 -3.60 -7.39
CA CYS A 253 -2.43 -2.31 -8.05
C CYS A 253 -1.59 -1.20 -7.40
N TYR A 254 -1.86 -0.87 -6.14
CA TYR A 254 -1.24 0.26 -5.44
C TYR A 254 0.27 0.10 -5.29
N THR A 255 0.75 -1.04 -4.79
CA THR A 255 2.18 -1.28 -4.52
C THR A 255 3.08 -1.04 -5.75
N PRO A 256 2.83 -1.66 -6.92
CA PRO A 256 3.63 -1.37 -8.12
C PRO A 256 3.42 0.06 -8.65
N LEU A 257 2.20 0.60 -8.54
CA LEU A 257 1.87 1.93 -9.04
C LEU A 257 2.70 3.04 -8.37
N LYS A 258 3.16 2.85 -7.12
CA LYS A 258 4.09 3.78 -6.43
C LYS A 258 5.37 4.07 -7.24
N ARG A 259 5.75 3.19 -8.17
CA ARG A 259 6.91 3.33 -9.06
C ARG A 259 6.56 3.88 -10.44
N LEU A 260 5.33 3.67 -10.88
CA LEU A 260 4.92 3.95 -12.26
C LEU A 260 4.37 5.36 -12.40
N SER A 261 3.50 5.79 -11.48
CA SER A 261 2.78 7.05 -11.62
C SER A 261 2.41 7.68 -10.27
N ILE A 262 2.18 8.99 -10.29
CA ILE A 262 1.61 9.73 -9.16
C ILE A 262 0.20 9.23 -8.78
N THR A 263 -0.49 8.54 -9.70
CA THR A 263 -1.84 7.99 -9.48
C THR A 263 -1.90 7.03 -8.28
N ASN A 264 -0.75 6.52 -7.82
CA ASN A 264 -0.63 5.71 -6.61
C ASN A 264 -1.31 6.34 -5.39
N THR A 265 -1.28 7.67 -5.24
CA THR A 265 -1.85 8.32 -4.06
C THR A 265 -3.37 8.20 -4.03
N TRP A 266 -4.02 8.30 -5.18
CA TRP A 266 -5.48 8.14 -5.30
C TRP A 266 -5.90 6.69 -5.15
N VAL A 267 -5.18 5.74 -5.79
CA VAL A 267 -5.47 4.31 -5.63
C VAL A 267 -5.25 3.86 -4.19
N GLY A 268 -4.18 4.34 -3.54
CA GLY A 268 -3.94 4.11 -2.12
C GLY A 268 -5.03 4.72 -1.23
N ALA A 269 -5.61 5.85 -1.64
CA ALA A 269 -6.73 6.44 -0.92
C ALA A 269 -8.01 5.59 -1.04
N VAL A 270 -8.30 5.03 -2.22
CA VAL A 270 -9.40 4.07 -2.39
C VAL A 270 -9.22 2.85 -1.49
N VAL A 271 -8.02 2.28 -1.47
CA VAL A 271 -7.70 1.14 -0.58
C VAL A 271 -7.93 1.46 0.90
N GLY A 272 -7.58 2.66 1.33
CA GLY A 272 -7.82 3.09 2.71
C GLY A 272 -9.27 3.45 3.03
N ALA A 273 -10.09 3.73 2.02
CA ALA A 273 -11.52 4.01 2.17
C ALA A 273 -12.37 2.74 2.33
N ILE A 274 -11.87 1.59 1.87
CA ILE A 274 -12.60 0.31 1.89
C ILE A 274 -12.86 -0.23 3.31
N PRO A 275 -11.94 -0.17 4.30
CA PRO A 275 -12.19 -0.76 5.62
C PRO A 275 -13.43 -0.24 6.36
N PRO A 276 -13.71 1.08 6.44
CA PRO A 276 -15.00 1.56 6.97
C PRO A 276 -16.22 1.05 6.21
N VAL A 277 -16.12 0.97 4.88
CA VAL A 277 -17.18 0.40 4.03
C VAL A 277 -17.40 -1.07 4.37
N MET A 278 -16.32 -1.85 4.50
CA MET A 278 -16.37 -3.24 4.95
C MET A 278 -17.02 -3.38 6.33
N GLY A 279 -16.74 -2.46 7.25
CA GLY A 279 -17.38 -2.42 8.56
C GLY A 279 -18.90 -2.23 8.46
N TRP A 280 -19.33 -1.27 7.64
CA TRP A 280 -20.76 -1.01 7.42
C TRP A 280 -21.45 -2.20 6.74
N THR A 281 -20.85 -2.75 5.68
CA THR A 281 -21.40 -3.91 4.96
C THR A 281 -21.40 -5.15 5.84
N ALA A 282 -20.47 -5.27 6.79
CA ALA A 282 -20.46 -6.36 7.75
C ALA A 282 -21.70 -6.34 8.66
N ALA A 283 -22.18 -5.16 9.03
CA ALA A 283 -23.38 -5.02 9.85
C ALA A 283 -24.68 -5.12 9.03
N THR A 284 -24.71 -4.52 7.85
CA THR A 284 -25.95 -4.35 7.05
C THR A 284 -26.14 -5.38 5.94
N GLY A 285 -25.05 -5.97 5.43
CA GLY A 285 -25.07 -6.79 4.21
C GLY A 285 -25.23 -6.00 2.91
N SER A 286 -25.33 -4.66 2.95
CA SER A 286 -25.58 -3.80 1.78
C SER A 286 -24.58 -2.65 1.68
N LEU A 287 -24.43 -2.12 0.46
CA LEU A 287 -23.57 -0.98 0.17
C LEU A 287 -24.42 0.30 0.10
N ASP A 288 -24.67 0.86 1.28
CA ASP A 288 -25.53 2.05 1.42
C ASP A 288 -24.73 3.36 1.23
N PRO A 289 -25.41 4.50 0.98
CA PRO A 289 -24.76 5.81 0.94
C PRO A 289 -23.98 6.14 2.21
N GLY A 290 -24.42 5.66 3.38
CA GLY A 290 -23.70 5.84 4.65
C GLY A 290 -22.35 5.12 4.68
N ALA A 291 -22.24 3.94 4.08
CA ALA A 291 -20.98 3.23 3.93
C ALA A 291 -19.99 4.05 3.10
N LEU A 292 -20.46 4.57 1.96
CA LEU A 292 -19.67 5.41 1.05
C LEU A 292 -19.25 6.72 1.70
N LEU A 293 -20.08 7.31 2.57
CA LEU A 293 -19.73 8.50 3.33
C LEU A 293 -18.56 8.23 4.29
N LEU A 294 -18.59 7.14 5.04
CA LEU A 294 -17.50 6.76 5.95
C LEU A 294 -16.21 6.44 5.20
N GLY A 295 -16.33 5.74 4.07
CA GLY A 295 -15.23 5.59 3.12
C GLY A 295 -14.71 6.93 2.62
N GLY A 296 -15.60 7.88 2.32
CA GLY A 296 -15.31 9.23 1.89
C GLY A 296 -14.54 10.06 2.93
N PHE A 297 -14.87 9.91 4.23
CA PHE A 297 -14.09 10.52 5.31
C PHE A 297 -12.64 10.04 5.30
N LEU A 298 -12.41 8.72 5.26
CA LEU A 298 -11.05 8.19 5.20
C LEU A 298 -10.34 8.57 3.91
N PHE A 299 -11.02 8.43 2.78
CA PHE A 299 -10.49 8.82 1.47
C PHE A 299 -9.98 10.26 1.47
N SER A 300 -10.80 11.21 1.93
CA SER A 300 -10.40 12.62 1.98
C SER A 300 -9.37 12.89 3.05
N TRP A 301 -9.50 12.31 4.24
CA TRP A 301 -8.54 12.50 5.33
C TRP A 301 -7.13 12.01 4.99
N GLN A 302 -6.99 10.98 4.18
CA GLN A 302 -5.68 10.44 3.80
C GLN A 302 -4.81 11.44 3.04
N PHE A 303 -5.40 12.36 2.27
CA PHE A 303 -4.61 13.32 1.49
C PHE A 303 -3.82 14.29 2.36
N PRO A 304 -4.40 15.08 3.30
CA PRO A 304 -3.62 15.91 4.19
C PRO A 304 -2.66 15.11 5.06
N HIS A 305 -3.01 13.88 5.46
CA HIS A 305 -2.13 13.00 6.23
C HIS A 305 -0.89 12.56 5.43
N PHE A 306 -1.10 11.88 4.29
CA PHE A 306 -0.04 11.28 3.49
C PHE A 306 0.77 12.32 2.70
N ASN A 307 0.13 13.37 2.18
CA ASN A 307 0.86 14.42 1.45
C ASN A 307 1.80 15.20 2.39
N ALA A 308 1.37 15.45 3.63
CA ALA A 308 2.22 16.06 4.65
C ALA A 308 3.39 15.15 5.06
N LEU A 309 3.12 13.86 5.27
CA LEU A 309 4.16 12.86 5.59
C LEU A 309 5.18 12.74 4.46
N SER A 310 4.69 12.58 3.23
CA SER A 310 5.54 12.37 2.04
C SER A 310 6.34 13.60 1.65
N TRP A 311 5.93 14.80 2.09
CA TRP A 311 6.72 16.02 1.95
C TRP A 311 8.04 15.94 2.73
N ASN A 312 7.98 15.49 3.99
CA ASN A 312 9.16 15.37 4.84
C ASN A 312 10.06 14.20 4.44
N LEU A 313 9.51 13.19 3.77
CA LEU A 313 10.23 11.99 3.31
C LEU A 313 10.62 12.03 1.83
N ARG A 314 10.52 13.20 1.17
CA ARG A 314 10.74 13.33 -0.28
C ARG A 314 12.11 12.82 -0.75
N GLU A 315 13.16 13.08 0.04
CA GLU A 315 14.54 12.67 -0.27
C GLU A 315 14.72 11.16 -0.15
N ASP A 316 14.09 10.53 0.85
CA ASP A 316 14.09 9.07 0.96
C ASP A 316 13.30 8.44 -0.19
N TYR A 317 12.16 9.02 -0.57
CA TYR A 317 11.36 8.54 -1.70
C TYR A 317 12.10 8.66 -3.04
N SER A 318 12.83 9.76 -3.26
CA SER A 318 13.63 9.93 -4.47
C SER A 318 14.79 8.95 -4.54
N ARG A 319 15.52 8.72 -3.43
CA ARG A 319 16.56 7.67 -3.32
C ARG A 319 16.00 6.28 -3.55
N GLY A 320 14.82 6.00 -3.00
CA GLY A 320 14.10 4.76 -3.23
C GLY A 320 13.75 4.56 -4.69
N GLY A 321 13.53 5.64 -5.46
CA GLY A 321 13.09 5.69 -6.86
C GLY A 321 11.56 5.77 -7.02
N TYR A 322 10.85 6.17 -5.96
CA TYR A 322 9.40 6.28 -5.95
C TYR A 322 8.90 7.54 -6.63
N ARG A 323 7.82 7.41 -7.42
CA ARG A 323 7.16 8.52 -8.13
C ARG A 323 6.03 9.12 -7.28
N MET A 324 6.38 9.60 -6.09
CA MET A 324 5.42 10.24 -5.19
C MET A 324 5.07 11.65 -5.68
N MET A 325 3.85 12.09 -5.38
CA MET A 325 3.37 13.42 -5.72
C MET A 325 4.25 14.51 -5.08
N SER A 326 4.72 14.31 -3.85
CA SER A 326 5.63 15.24 -3.16
C SER A 326 6.99 15.41 -3.85
N VAL A 327 7.44 14.41 -4.62
CA VAL A 327 8.74 14.42 -5.32
C VAL A 327 8.60 15.02 -6.71
N THR A 328 7.61 14.54 -7.48
CA THR A 328 7.46 14.90 -8.90
C THR A 328 6.59 16.13 -9.13
N HIS A 329 5.56 16.34 -8.30
CA HIS A 329 4.55 17.39 -8.46
C HIS A 329 4.24 18.09 -7.12
N PRO A 330 5.22 18.77 -6.50
CA PRO A 330 5.07 19.36 -5.17
C PRO A 330 3.91 20.36 -5.07
N GLY A 331 3.66 21.15 -6.11
CA GLY A 331 2.52 22.07 -6.16
C GLY A 331 1.17 21.36 -6.13
N LEU A 332 1.04 20.21 -6.80
CA LEU A 332 -0.17 19.40 -6.75
C LEU A 332 -0.34 18.75 -5.37
N CYS A 333 0.74 18.25 -4.77
CA CYS A 333 0.76 17.68 -3.42
C CYS A 333 0.12 18.62 -2.39
N LYS A 334 0.55 19.89 -2.42
CA LYS A 334 0.01 20.95 -1.56
C LYS A 334 -1.46 21.27 -1.84
N ARG A 335 -1.84 21.41 -3.12
CA ARG A 335 -3.23 21.73 -3.52
C ARG A 335 -4.21 20.64 -3.14
N VAL A 336 -3.83 19.38 -3.38
CA VAL A 336 -4.67 18.21 -3.07
C VAL A 336 -4.86 18.06 -1.56
N ALA A 337 -3.81 18.29 -0.76
CA ALA A 337 -3.93 18.29 0.70
C ALA A 337 -4.97 19.32 1.17
N LEU A 338 -4.87 20.56 0.70
CA LEU A 338 -5.83 21.62 1.04
C LEU A 338 -7.26 21.30 0.57
N ARG A 339 -7.42 20.87 -0.69
CA ARG A 339 -8.74 20.56 -1.26
C ARG A 339 -9.48 19.52 -0.43
N HIS A 340 -8.80 18.45 -0.04
CA HIS A 340 -9.43 17.39 0.74
C HIS A 340 -9.61 17.75 2.22
N SER A 341 -8.75 18.59 2.80
CA SER A 341 -9.01 19.15 4.14
C SER A 341 -10.29 19.98 4.16
N VAL A 342 -10.49 20.86 3.18
CA VAL A 342 -11.74 21.64 3.06
C VAL A 342 -12.91 20.72 2.71
N GLY A 343 -12.69 19.73 1.85
CA GLY A 343 -13.70 18.73 1.48
C GLY A 343 -14.27 17.94 2.66
N LEU A 344 -13.51 17.76 3.75
CA LEU A 344 -14.02 17.12 4.98
C LEU A 344 -15.16 17.92 5.61
N ILE A 345 -15.18 19.26 5.49
CA ILE A 345 -16.31 20.09 5.95
C ILE A 345 -17.57 19.74 5.16
N GLY A 346 -17.44 19.65 3.83
CA GLY A 346 -18.56 19.27 2.96
C GLY A 346 -19.05 17.85 3.21
N LEU A 347 -18.13 16.89 3.41
CA LEU A 347 -18.49 15.52 3.78
C LEU A 347 -19.21 15.47 5.14
N SER A 348 -18.77 16.28 6.13
CA SER A 348 -19.46 16.36 7.42
C SER A 348 -20.90 16.87 7.29
N ALA A 349 -21.14 17.81 6.36
CA ALA A 349 -22.48 18.31 6.06
C ALA A 349 -23.36 17.29 5.30
N LEU A 350 -22.76 16.37 4.54
CA LEU A 350 -23.50 15.27 3.89
C LEU A 350 -23.99 14.21 4.89
N GLY A 351 -23.37 14.09 6.06
CA GLY A 351 -23.79 13.17 7.13
C GLY A 351 -25.27 13.23 7.48
N PRO A 352 -25.83 14.40 7.83
CA PRO A 352 -27.26 14.53 8.10
C PRO A 352 -28.15 14.44 6.87
N VAL A 353 -27.67 14.84 5.69
CA VAL A 353 -28.42 14.72 4.43
C VAL A 353 -28.67 13.26 4.05
N LEU A 354 -27.73 12.37 4.37
CA LEU A 354 -27.84 10.93 4.14
C LEU A 354 -28.47 10.17 5.32
N ASP A 355 -29.06 10.87 6.29
CA ASP A 355 -29.67 10.29 7.50
C ASP A 355 -28.73 9.43 8.37
N VAL A 356 -27.42 9.62 8.25
CA VAL A 356 -26.41 8.87 9.03
C VAL A 356 -26.18 9.51 10.40
N THR A 357 -26.19 10.85 10.45
CA THR A 357 -25.93 11.65 11.66
C THR A 357 -27.00 12.72 11.84
N THR A 358 -27.06 13.33 13.01
CA THR A 358 -27.91 14.50 13.29
C THR A 358 -27.29 15.78 12.73
N TRP A 359 -28.10 16.83 12.51
CA TRP A 359 -27.62 18.14 12.07
C TRP A 359 -26.65 18.83 13.04
N THR A 360 -26.55 18.33 14.27
CA THR A 360 -25.53 18.75 15.23
C THR A 360 -24.11 18.33 14.82
N PHE A 361 -23.95 17.23 14.09
CA PHE A 361 -22.65 16.70 13.66
C PHE A 361 -21.78 17.70 12.88
N PRO A 362 -22.25 18.33 11.78
CA PRO A 362 -21.46 19.32 11.07
C PRO A 362 -21.09 20.53 11.93
N LEU A 363 -21.94 20.91 12.91
CA LEU A 363 -21.65 22.03 13.81
C LEU A 363 -20.53 21.67 14.80
N VAL A 364 -20.61 20.53 15.47
CA VAL A 364 -19.62 20.11 16.48
C VAL A 364 -18.29 19.67 15.86
N SER A 365 -18.30 19.17 14.62
CA SER A 365 -17.08 18.80 13.89
C SER A 365 -16.44 19.99 13.15
N LEU A 366 -17.12 21.13 13.04
CA LEU A 366 -16.61 22.30 12.35
C LEU A 366 -15.27 22.81 12.90
N PRO A 367 -15.05 22.94 14.23
CA PRO A 367 -13.79 23.47 14.75
C PRO A 367 -12.58 22.62 14.37
N ILE A 368 -12.69 21.29 14.43
CA ILE A 368 -11.60 20.38 14.08
C ILE A 368 -11.33 20.36 12.58
N ASN A 369 -12.38 20.47 11.76
CA ASN A 369 -12.27 20.53 10.31
C ASN A 369 -11.72 21.87 9.81
N LEU A 370 -12.07 22.98 10.47
CA LEU A 370 -11.47 24.29 10.21
C LEU A 370 -10.00 24.31 10.61
N TYR A 371 -9.64 23.70 11.73
CA TYR A 371 -8.25 23.66 12.20
C TYR A 371 -7.34 22.86 11.25
N ILE A 372 -7.74 21.66 10.81
CA ILE A 372 -6.96 20.90 9.83
C ILE A 372 -6.89 21.63 8.48
N SER A 373 -7.97 22.32 8.08
CA SER A 373 -8.00 23.15 6.86
C SER A 373 -7.07 24.36 6.94
N TYR A 374 -7.00 25.02 8.10
CA TYR A 374 -6.07 26.11 8.37
C TYR A 374 -4.61 25.64 8.27
N LEU A 375 -4.27 24.50 8.88
CA LEU A 375 -2.93 23.93 8.76
C LEU A 375 -2.61 23.50 7.33
N ALA A 376 -3.59 22.95 6.59
CA ALA A 376 -3.44 22.62 5.18
C ALA A 376 -3.24 23.87 4.32
N PHE A 377 -3.89 24.98 4.64
CA PHE A 377 -3.69 26.27 3.97
C PHE A 377 -2.29 26.82 4.24
N ARG A 378 -1.80 26.76 5.49
CA ARG A 378 -0.41 27.12 5.82
C ARG A 378 0.59 26.26 5.06
N PHE A 379 0.37 24.94 5.02
CA PHE A 379 1.20 24.03 4.24
C PHE A 379 1.16 24.38 2.74
N TYR A 380 -0.01 24.74 2.20
CA TYR A 380 -0.17 25.15 0.81
C TYR A 380 0.62 26.43 0.48
N ARG A 381 0.54 27.44 1.36
CA ARG A 381 1.23 28.73 1.20
C ARG A 381 2.75 28.60 1.36
N TYR A 382 3.22 28.03 2.45
CA TYR A 382 4.65 28.04 2.80
C TYR A 382 5.42 26.82 2.27
N GLY A 383 4.84 25.62 2.28
CA GLY A 383 5.49 24.41 1.75
C GLY A 383 6.80 24.00 2.44
N ASP A 384 6.99 24.35 3.72
CA ASP A 384 8.17 23.99 4.50
C ASP A 384 7.99 22.67 5.27
N ARG A 385 9.09 22.12 5.80
CA ARG A 385 9.06 20.89 6.61
C ARG A 385 8.27 21.07 7.91
N GLN A 386 8.28 22.28 8.49
CA GLN A 386 7.62 22.56 9.75
C GLN A 386 6.08 22.56 9.62
N ASN A 387 5.50 23.26 8.64
CA ASN A 387 4.05 23.24 8.46
C ASN A 387 3.57 21.86 7.98
N ALA A 388 4.36 21.15 7.15
CA ALA A 388 4.05 19.77 6.78
C ALA A 388 3.98 18.86 8.03
N ARG A 389 4.97 18.97 8.93
CA ARG A 389 4.96 18.20 10.19
C ARG A 389 3.75 18.53 11.06
N LYS A 390 3.38 19.80 11.20
CA LYS A 390 2.19 20.23 11.96
C LYS A 390 0.90 19.64 11.38
N LEU A 391 0.73 19.69 10.06
CA LEU A 391 -0.44 19.11 9.38
C LEU A 391 -0.50 17.59 9.57
N PHE A 392 0.64 16.89 9.44
CA PHE A 392 0.72 15.45 9.69
C PHE A 392 0.29 15.10 11.12
N PHE A 393 0.84 15.76 12.14
CA PHE A 393 0.45 15.47 13.53
C PHE A 393 -1.02 15.83 13.81
N CYS A 394 -1.53 16.91 13.21
CA CYS A 394 -2.95 17.25 13.31
C CYS A 394 -3.84 16.15 12.75
N SER A 395 -3.48 15.59 11.59
CA SER A 395 -4.27 14.55 10.96
C SER A 395 -4.39 13.28 11.82
N LEU A 396 -3.38 12.95 12.64
CA LEU A 396 -3.37 11.74 13.48
C LEU A 396 -4.50 11.74 14.53
N TRP A 397 -4.75 12.87 15.19
CA TRP A 397 -5.84 12.97 16.17
C TRP A 397 -7.16 13.42 15.55
N HIS A 398 -7.12 14.12 14.41
CA HIS A 398 -8.33 14.58 13.72
C HIS A 398 -9.24 13.43 13.31
N LEU A 399 -8.72 12.36 12.71
CA LEU A 399 -9.54 11.23 12.27
C LEU A 399 -10.30 10.52 13.40
N PRO A 400 -9.64 10.04 14.49
CA PRO A 400 -10.36 9.38 15.57
C PRO A 400 -11.37 10.33 16.23
N MET A 401 -11.05 11.62 16.34
CA MET A 401 -11.98 12.62 16.86
C MET A 401 -13.18 12.83 15.95
N LEU A 402 -12.99 12.92 14.63
CA LEU A 402 -14.08 13.06 13.67
C LEU A 402 -15.02 11.84 13.69
N LEU A 403 -14.46 10.63 13.71
CA LEU A 403 -15.25 9.39 13.80
C LEU A 403 -15.99 9.28 15.14
N LEU A 404 -15.38 9.69 16.24
CA LEU A 404 -16.03 9.73 17.55
C LEU A 404 -17.20 10.72 17.56
N LEU A 405 -17.01 11.93 17.02
CA LEU A 405 -18.09 12.92 16.90
C LEU A 405 -19.22 12.43 15.98
N ALA A 406 -18.90 11.68 14.92
CA ALA A 406 -19.90 11.07 14.06
C ALA A 406 -20.72 10.02 14.83
N LEU A 407 -20.06 9.20 15.65
CA LEU A 407 -20.71 8.19 16.50
C LEU A 407 -21.60 8.83 17.58
N THR A 408 -21.16 9.89 18.26
CA THR A 408 -21.99 10.57 19.28
C THR A 408 -23.19 11.29 18.68
N CYS A 409 -23.10 11.71 17.42
CA CYS A 409 -24.19 12.32 16.66
C CYS A 409 -24.91 11.31 15.75
N LYS A 410 -24.73 10.00 15.95
CA LYS A 410 -25.39 8.96 15.16
C LYS A 410 -26.91 9.08 15.32
N LYS A 411 -27.64 9.02 14.22
CA LYS A 411 -29.11 9.06 14.24
C LYS A 411 -29.65 7.68 14.65
N SER A 412 -30.34 7.59 15.79
CA SER A 412 -31.06 6.38 16.18
C SER A 412 -32.35 6.25 15.35
N ARG A 413 -32.51 5.14 14.62
CA ARG A 413 -33.83 4.78 14.08
C ARG A 413 -34.65 4.16 15.20
N VAL A 414 -35.59 4.93 15.75
CA VAL A 414 -36.68 4.36 16.57
C VAL A 414 -37.54 3.52 15.63
N PRO A 415 -37.89 2.27 15.97
CA PRO A 415 -38.83 1.49 15.17
C PRO A 415 -40.13 2.26 15.00
N GLN A 416 -40.56 2.50 13.75
CA GLN A 416 -41.85 3.10 13.44
C GLN A 416 -42.98 2.07 13.63
N ASP A 417 -43.12 1.49 14.82
CA ASP A 417 -44.23 0.58 15.16
C ASP A 417 -45.11 1.07 16.32
N GLU A 418 -44.86 2.28 16.85
CA GLU A 418 -45.78 2.95 17.77
C GLU A 418 -46.28 4.28 17.17
N ALA A 419 -47.04 4.20 16.09
CA ALA A 419 -48.02 5.24 15.82
C ALA A 419 -49.19 5.02 16.78
N PRO A 420 -49.61 6.00 17.60
CA PRO A 420 -50.78 5.85 18.45
C PRO A 420 -52.00 5.61 17.56
N VAL A 421 -52.61 4.43 17.69
CA VAL A 421 -53.87 4.06 17.06
C VAL A 421 -54.89 5.14 17.40
N ALA A 422 -55.29 5.93 16.41
CA ALA A 422 -56.39 6.87 16.56
C ALA A 422 -57.67 6.07 16.91
N PRO A 423 -58.46 6.50 17.92
CA PRO A 423 -59.68 5.80 18.26
C PRO A 423 -60.67 5.87 17.10
N SER A 424 -61.02 4.71 16.53
CA SER A 424 -62.08 4.57 15.54
C SER A 424 -63.41 4.99 16.15
N THR A 425 -63.98 6.08 15.66
CA THR A 425 -65.37 6.48 15.92
C THR A 425 -66.32 5.40 15.39
N PRO A 426 -67.26 4.86 16.19
CA PRO A 426 -68.26 3.95 15.68
C PRO A 426 -69.25 4.73 14.79
N SER A 427 -69.34 4.33 13.53
CA SER A 427 -70.37 4.78 12.60
C SER A 427 -71.72 4.18 13.02
N THR A 428 -72.54 4.96 13.73
CA THR A 428 -73.97 4.73 13.84
C THR A 428 -74.62 5.04 12.50
N ALA A 429 -74.96 4.00 11.74
CA ALA A 429 -75.92 4.10 10.65
C ALA A 429 -77.33 3.92 11.23
N LEU A 430 -78.16 4.94 11.09
CA LEU A 430 -79.62 4.91 11.15
C LEU A 430 -80.15 5.38 9.81
#